data_AF-A0A956W9Y2-F1
#
_entry.id   AF-A0A956W9Y2-F1
#
_cell.length_a   1.000
_cell.length_b   1.000
_cell.length_c   1.000
_cell.angle_alpha   90.00
_cell.angle_beta   90.00
_cell.angle_gamma   90.00
#
_symmetry.space_group_name_H-M   'P 1'
#
loop_
_entity.id
_entity.type
_entity.pdbx_description
1 polymer ?
#
loop_
_entity_poly.entity_id
_entity_poly.type
_entity_poly.pdbx_seq_one_letter_code
_entity_poly.pdbx_strand_id
1 'polypeptide(L)'
;TNVLPFWRAALDYDQRPDSPDEDLVDPRGRSTPFWFERMKEARGGGGAIHLAVWLPPEQARARVDAALAAGGHIVRDDFAPSWWTLADAAGNEVDISSIEGRI
;
A
#
# COMPACT_ATOMS: atom_id res chain seq x y z
N THR A 1 2.61 7.72 13.55
CA THR A 1 3.50 6.67 13.02
C THR A 1 3.82 6.98 11.57
N ASN A 2 5.00 6.61 11.05
CA ASN A 2 5.33 6.86 9.64
C ASN A 2 4.67 5.79 8.74
N VAL A 3 3.85 6.20 7.78
CA VAL A 3 3.13 5.30 6.85
C VAL A 3 3.77 5.23 5.46
N LEU A 4 4.68 6.15 5.13
CA LEU A 4 5.23 6.30 3.80
C LEU A 4 6.03 5.08 3.31
N PRO A 5 6.86 4.41 4.13
CA PRO A 5 7.57 3.19 3.70
C PRO A 5 6.64 2.07 3.27
N PHE A 6 5.50 1.91 3.97
CA PHE A 6 4.47 0.91 3.64
C PHE A 6 3.88 1.18 2.26
N TRP A 7 3.43 2.42 2.01
CA TRP A 7 2.83 2.80 0.73
C TRP A 7 3.83 2.74 -0.42
N ARG A 8 5.09 3.09 -0.18
CA ARG A 8 6.19 2.94 -1.14
C ARG A 8 6.34 1.48 -1.56
N ALA A 9 6.40 0.57 -0.58
CA ALA A 9 6.53 -0.85 -0.83
C ALA A 9 5.29 -1.43 -1.52
N ALA A 10 4.08 -1.09 -1.08
CA ALA A 10 2.83 -1.62 -1.64
C ALA A 10 2.59 -1.16 -3.09
N LEU A 11 2.89 0.10 -3.41
CA LEU A 11 2.66 0.68 -4.74
C LEU A 11 3.82 0.44 -5.72
N ASP A 12 5.03 0.12 -5.24
CA ASP A 12 6.28 0.15 -6.04
C ASP A 12 6.55 1.55 -6.62
N TYR A 13 6.37 2.56 -5.76
CA TYR A 13 6.57 3.97 -6.10
C TYR A 13 7.88 4.48 -5.53
N ASP A 14 8.37 5.58 -6.10
CA ASP A 14 9.55 6.30 -5.60
C ASP A 14 9.14 7.51 -4.77
N GLN A 15 10.03 7.93 -3.87
CA GLN A 15 9.88 9.22 -3.19
C GLN A 15 10.08 10.35 -4.19
N ARG A 16 9.22 11.36 -4.12
CA ARG A 16 9.38 12.55 -4.97
C ARG A 16 10.64 13.34 -4.54
N PRO A 17 11.55 13.73 -5.43
CA PRO A 17 12.80 14.40 -5.05
C PRO A 17 12.63 15.73 -4.29
N ASP A 18 11.59 16.51 -4.58
CA ASP A 18 11.33 17.81 -3.96
C ASP A 18 10.49 17.74 -2.67
N SER A 19 9.91 16.58 -2.36
CA SER A 19 9.16 16.33 -1.11
C SER A 19 9.26 14.86 -0.67
N PRO A 20 10.48 14.35 -0.45
CA PRO A 20 10.70 12.92 -0.28
C PRO A 20 10.04 12.33 0.98
N ASP A 21 9.77 13.16 1.98
CA ASP A 21 9.17 12.73 3.25
C ASP A 21 7.64 12.70 3.22
N GLU A 22 7.01 13.13 2.12
CA GLU A 22 5.55 13.31 2.03
C GLU A 22 4.95 12.80 0.73
N ASP A 23 5.71 12.68 -0.35
CA ASP A 23 5.19 12.33 -1.68
C ASP A 23 5.77 11.02 -2.24
N LEU A 24 4.88 10.24 -2.84
CA LEU A 24 5.20 9.08 -3.66
C LEU A 24 4.74 9.29 -5.10
N VAL A 25 5.59 8.91 -6.04
CA VAL A 25 5.35 9.01 -7.49
C VAL A 25 5.58 7.66 -8.17
N ASP A 26 4.72 7.31 -9.13
CA ASP A 26 5.00 6.15 -9.99
C ASP A 26 6.24 6.46 -10.83
N PRO A 27 7.36 5.71 -10.68
CA PRO A 27 8.57 5.93 -11.47
C PRO A 27 8.35 5.77 -12.97
N ARG A 28 7.27 5.09 -13.37
CA ARG A 28 6.89 4.87 -14.77
C ARG A 28 5.96 5.95 -15.31
N GLY A 29 5.50 6.88 -14.45
CA GLY A 29 4.62 8.00 -14.82
C GLY A 29 3.24 7.58 -15.34
N ARG A 30 2.73 6.40 -14.97
CA ARG A 30 1.46 5.86 -15.51
C ARG A 30 0.27 6.10 -14.59
N SER A 31 0.52 6.38 -13.32
CA SER A 31 -0.52 6.49 -12.30
C SER A 31 -0.34 7.73 -11.43
N THR A 32 -1.34 8.00 -10.59
CA THR A 32 -1.47 9.23 -9.82
C THR A 32 -0.49 9.26 -8.64
N PRO A 33 0.20 10.38 -8.38
CA PRO A 33 1.03 10.52 -7.20
C PRO A 33 0.20 10.53 -5.91
N PHE A 34 0.81 10.12 -4.81
CA PHE A 34 0.22 10.13 -3.48
C PHE A 34 0.98 11.09 -2.57
N TRP A 35 0.27 12.04 -1.96
CA TRP A 35 0.78 12.93 -0.93
C TRP A 35 0.20 12.55 0.44
N PHE A 36 1.03 12.52 1.47
CA PHE A 36 0.68 12.08 2.81
C PHE A 36 0.76 13.25 3.79
N GLU A 37 -0.41 13.81 4.13
CA GLU A 37 -0.52 14.89 5.10
C GLU A 37 -0.24 14.38 6.53
N ARG A 38 0.78 14.93 7.20
CA ARG A 38 0.99 14.68 8.62
C ARG A 38 0.01 15.46 9.47
N MET A 39 -0.94 14.76 10.08
CA MET A 39 -1.91 15.37 10.99
C MET A 39 -1.42 15.39 12.44
N LYS A 40 -1.72 16.47 13.17
CA LYS A 40 -1.48 16.57 14.63
C LYS A 40 -2.48 15.71 15.42
N GLU A 41 -3.72 15.67 14.96
CA GLU A 41 -4.81 14.88 15.53
C GLU A 41 -5.43 14.03 14.43
N ALA A 42 -5.75 12.77 14.74
CA ALA A 42 -6.44 11.92 13.79
C ALA A 42 -7.84 12.48 13.51
N ARG A 43 -8.26 12.51 12.25
CA ARG A 43 -9.69 12.72 11.94
C ARG A 43 -10.48 11.56 12.54
N GLY A 44 -11.62 11.86 13.16
CA GLY A 44 -12.51 10.82 13.68
C GLY A 44 -12.98 9.91 12.53
N GLY A 45 -12.96 8.59 12.74
CA GLY A 45 -13.42 7.60 11.77
C GLY A 45 -12.39 6.58 11.27
N GLY A 46 -11.11 6.69 11.64
CA GLY A 46 -10.06 5.76 11.17
C GLY A 46 -9.78 5.89 9.65
N GLY A 47 -8.74 5.23 9.15
CA GLY A 47 -8.28 5.33 7.75
C GLY A 47 -9.41 5.20 6.72
N ALA A 48 -9.52 6.19 5.83
CA ALA A 48 -10.64 6.30 4.89
C ALA A 48 -10.33 5.71 3.50
N ILE A 49 -9.13 5.18 3.31
CA ILE A 49 -8.63 4.76 2.00
C ILE A 49 -8.50 3.25 1.97
N HIS A 50 -9.11 2.64 0.94
CA HIS A 50 -8.89 1.26 0.53
C HIS A 50 -8.52 1.28 -0.95
N LEU A 51 -7.32 0.82 -1.29
CA LEU A 51 -6.85 0.68 -2.67
C LEU A 51 -6.64 -0.78 -3.04
N ALA A 52 -6.71 -1.11 -4.32
CA ALA A 52 -6.33 -2.44 -4.82
C ALA A 52 -5.20 -2.31 -5.85
N VAL A 53 -4.08 -2.98 -5.58
CA VAL A 53 -2.92 -3.08 -6.47
C VAL A 53 -2.96 -4.43 -7.16
N TRP A 54 -3.17 -4.41 -8.47
CA TRP A 54 -3.20 -5.62 -9.29
C TRP A 54 -1.83 -5.95 -9.85
N LEU A 55 -1.41 -7.19 -9.62
CA LEU A 55 -0.09 -7.69 -10.02
C LEU A 55 -0.21 -9.02 -10.76
N PRO A 56 0.79 -9.34 -11.61
CA PRO A 56 1.03 -10.71 -12.03
C PRO A 56 1.18 -11.63 -10.80
N PRO A 57 0.65 -12.88 -10.83
CA PRO A 57 0.71 -13.81 -9.70
C PRO A 57 2.11 -13.97 -9.10
N GLU A 58 3.15 -14.05 -9.94
CA GLU A 58 4.53 -14.23 -9.53
C GLU A 58 5.12 -13.06 -8.74
N GLN A 59 4.48 -11.89 -8.76
CA GLN A 59 4.91 -10.70 -8.03
C GLN A 59 4.09 -10.42 -6.76
N ALA A 60 2.89 -11.00 -6.65
CA ALA A 60 1.95 -10.64 -5.60
C ALA A 60 2.48 -10.95 -4.20
N ARG A 61 3.03 -12.16 -3.99
CA ARG A 61 3.59 -12.55 -2.68
C ARG A 61 4.78 -11.68 -2.27
N ALA A 62 5.71 -11.43 -3.19
CA ALA A 62 6.86 -10.56 -2.93
C ALA A 62 6.42 -9.14 -2.55
N ARG A 63 5.32 -8.64 -3.15
CA ARG A 63 4.74 -7.34 -2.79
C ARG A 63 4.16 -7.33 -1.37
N VAL A 64 3.44 -8.39 -1.00
CA VAL A 64 2.93 -8.56 0.37
C VAL A 64 4.10 -8.54 1.36
N ASP A 65 5.12 -9.36 1.14
CA ASP A 65 6.28 -9.46 2.04
C ASP A 65 7.01 -8.11 2.20
N ALA A 66 7.18 -7.36 1.10
CA ALA A 66 7.79 -6.03 1.14
C ALA A 66 6.96 -5.02 1.95
N ALA A 67 5.63 -5.03 1.79
CA ALA A 67 4.76 -4.15 2.55
C ALA A 67 4.74 -4.50 4.05
N LEU A 68 4.79 -5.79 4.41
CA LEU A 68 4.92 -6.23 5.80
C LEU A 68 6.26 -5.82 6.41
N ALA A 69 7.36 -6.03 5.68
CA ALA A 69 8.70 -5.60 6.11
C ALA A 69 8.79 -4.08 6.32
N ALA A 70 7.97 -3.30 5.60
CA ALA A 70 7.87 -1.86 5.73
C ALA A 70 6.94 -1.38 6.88
N GLY A 71 6.49 -2.30 7.75
CA GLY A 71 5.69 -1.99 8.94
C GLY A 71 4.18 -2.10 8.74
N GLY A 72 3.73 -2.63 7.60
CA GLY A 72 2.33 -3.04 7.42
C GLY A 72 1.99 -4.30 8.21
N HIS A 73 0.69 -4.60 8.29
CA HIS A 73 0.18 -5.84 8.87
C HIS A 73 -0.99 -6.39 8.04
N ILE A 74 -1.21 -7.71 8.09
CA ILE A 74 -2.36 -8.34 7.44
C ILE A 74 -3.62 -8.01 8.23
N VAL A 75 -4.65 -7.56 7.52
CA VAL A 75 -6.02 -7.40 8.03
C VAL A 75 -6.89 -8.60 7.64
N ARG A 76 -6.74 -9.09 6.40
CA ARG A 76 -7.45 -10.26 5.86
C ARG A 76 -6.57 -11.02 4.86
N ASP A 77 -6.54 -12.35 4.97
CA ASP A 77 -5.85 -13.25 4.02
C ASP A 77 -6.64 -14.51 3.66
N ASP A 78 -7.90 -14.62 4.09
CA ASP A 78 -8.81 -15.75 3.78
C ASP A 78 -9.00 -16.00 2.27
N PHE A 79 -8.66 -15.01 1.45
CA PHE A 79 -8.82 -15.01 0.00
C PHE A 79 -7.50 -15.15 -0.76
N ALA A 80 -6.40 -15.41 -0.07
CA ALA A 80 -5.14 -15.74 -0.70
C ALA A 80 -5.29 -17.02 -1.57
N PRO A 81 -4.65 -17.10 -2.76
CA PRO A 81 -3.72 -16.13 -3.34
C PRO A 81 -4.38 -15.05 -4.23
N SER A 82 -5.70 -14.98 -4.26
CA SER A 82 -6.42 -14.01 -5.08
C SER A 82 -6.24 -12.58 -4.58
N TRP A 83 -6.21 -12.35 -3.27
CA TRP A 83 -5.74 -11.10 -2.67
C TRP A 83 -5.41 -11.23 -1.18
N TRP A 84 -4.62 -10.27 -0.68
CA TRP A 84 -4.37 -10.02 0.74
C TRP A 84 -4.72 -8.57 1.05
N THR A 85 -5.49 -8.32 2.09
CA THR A 85 -5.68 -6.96 2.62
C THR A 85 -4.62 -6.68 3.68
N LEU A 86 -3.82 -5.64 3.47
CA LEU A 86 -2.85 -5.13 4.44
C LEU A 86 -3.26 -3.72 4.88
N ALA A 87 -2.86 -3.33 6.09
CA ALA A 87 -3.05 -1.96 6.58
C ALA A 87 -1.75 -1.31 7.05
N ASP A 88 -1.70 0.02 6.86
CA ASP A 88 -0.70 0.88 7.46
C ASP A 88 -0.98 1.14 8.96
N ALA A 89 -0.08 1.87 9.62
CA ALA A 89 -0.23 2.21 11.03
C ALA A 89 -1.32 3.25 11.35
N ALA A 90 -1.93 3.86 10.33
CA ALA A 90 -3.07 4.76 10.46
C ALA A 90 -4.41 4.07 10.16
N GLY A 91 -4.39 2.79 9.79
CA GLY A 91 -5.56 1.98 9.47
C GLY A 91 -6.07 2.16 8.04
N ASN A 92 -5.28 2.73 7.13
CA ASN A 92 -5.61 2.71 5.70
C ASN A 92 -5.27 1.34 5.11
N GLU A 93 -6.12 0.83 4.22
CA GLU A 93 -6.03 -0.52 3.68
C GLU A 93 -5.55 -0.54 2.22
N VAL A 94 -4.81 -1.59 1.85
CA VAL A 94 -4.50 -1.93 0.46
C VAL A 94 -4.66 -3.43 0.24
N ASP A 95 -5.33 -3.79 -0.84
CA ASP A 95 -5.34 -5.15 -1.35
C ASP A 95 -4.19 -5.33 -2.33
N ILE A 96 -3.32 -6.31 -2.06
CA ILE A 96 -2.42 -6.84 -3.07
C ILE A 96 -3.15 -7.98 -3.77
N SER A 97 -3.54 -7.78 -5.03
CA SER A 97 -4.43 -8.65 -5.77
C SER A 97 -3.75 -9.31 -6.97
N SER A 98 -4.13 -10.55 -7.25
CA SER A 98 -3.75 -11.27 -8.46
C SER A 98 -4.95 -12.00 -9.08
N ILE A 99 -4.74 -12.54 -10.28
CA ILE A 99 -5.71 -13.43 -10.93
C ILE A 99 -5.66 -14.86 -10.40
N GLU A 100 -4.65 -15.21 -9.61
CA GLU A 100 -4.48 -16.57 -9.10
C GLU A 100 -5.64 -16.93 -8.16
N GLY A 101 -6.22 -18.12 -8.33
CA GLY A 101 -7.35 -18.57 -7.51
C GLY A 101 -8.70 -17.90 -7.82
N ARG A 102 -8.75 -16.95 -8.76
CA ARG A 102 -10.02 -16.41 -9.28
C ARG A 102 -10.53 -17.32 -10.40
N ILE A 103 -11.49 -18.19 -10.09
CA ILE A 103 -12.24 -19.03 -11.04
C ILE A 103 -13.71 -18.61 -11.02
#